data_AF-A0A7S3EHU8-F1
#
_entry.id   AF-A0A7S3EHU8-F1
#
_cell.length_a   1.000
_cell.length_b   1.000
_cell.length_c   1.000
_cell.angle_alpha   90.00
_cell.angle_beta   90.00
_cell.angle_gamma   90.00
#
_symmetry.space_group_name_H-M   'P 1'
#
loop_
_entity.id
_entity.type
_entity.pdbx_description
1 polymer ?
#
loop_
_entity_poly.entity_id
_entity_poly.type
_entity_poly.pdbx_seq_one_letter_code
_entity_poly.pdbx_strand_id
1 'polypeptide(L)'
;MNTEKSRQYPTGTPRQSGANRGRQTLTFNGDQTRCNDINKTVPELMGVSKAILENVIFVHQEESMWPLGDGKKLKEKFDDIFASTRYTKALESIRKQRKEHSIIVREKKGELILWKDRVERAEKLTSEYDKVKEEKQGLDDEVKSLEDQVSTVQADLNEIEEKLRGVKTIKERVQKMEAQKQAKEDAKQHVFSELEDELEDDDSELMNWINQANEKLESIKTSRATRQDQITETSKTIENLQEEHKLLTSQQGRLQAVELILAETREEMANVKADLVSRGENVIEGNALADTDSDERWDKMLELKQRRAEAELENSMEENRKKLSANQAELNEVKLQTKQLETSMKDTQELLAHKRQTAFKLRESLRTSTRCRRSGGGAGPGEGAVEKSD
;
A
#
# COMPACT_ATOMS: atom_id res chain seq x y z
N MET A 1 28.10 -5.10 -34.14
CA MET A 1 27.63 -4.09 -35.13
C MET A 1 28.87 -3.50 -35.79
N ASN A 2 29.29 -4.13 -36.89
CA ASN A 2 30.47 -3.75 -37.66
C ASN A 2 30.09 -2.65 -38.67
N THR A 3 30.78 -1.53 -38.63
CA THR A 3 30.71 -0.51 -39.69
C THR A 3 31.98 -0.58 -40.52
N GLU A 4 31.97 -1.46 -41.53
CA GLU A 4 32.93 -1.45 -42.64
C GLU A 4 32.65 -0.23 -43.53
N LYS A 5 33.45 0.83 -43.37
CA LYS A 5 33.51 1.91 -44.36
C LYS A 5 34.51 1.54 -45.45
N SER A 6 33.98 1.04 -46.56
CA SER A 6 34.69 0.88 -47.83
C SER A 6 35.39 2.18 -48.25
N ARG A 7 36.72 2.17 -48.32
CA ARG A 7 37.53 3.21 -48.98
C ARG A 7 37.57 2.90 -50.49
N GLN A 8 36.81 3.66 -51.28
CA GLN A 8 36.98 3.69 -52.73
C GLN A 8 38.21 4.57 -53.06
N TYR A 9 39.22 3.99 -53.69
CA TYR A 9 40.31 4.72 -54.33
C TYR A 9 39.94 5.00 -55.80
N PRO A 10 40.08 6.22 -56.33
CA PRO A 10 39.92 6.47 -57.75
C PRO A 10 41.20 6.02 -58.47
N THR A 11 41.16 4.87 -59.13
CA THR A 11 42.17 4.46 -60.12
C THR A 11 41.67 4.85 -61.50
N GLY A 12 42.17 5.96 -62.01
CA GLY A 12 41.88 6.44 -63.36
C GLY A 12 43.15 6.99 -63.99
N THR A 13 43.94 6.12 -64.60
CA THR A 13 45.03 6.48 -65.51
C THR A 13 44.44 7.08 -66.80
N PRO A 14 44.85 8.29 -67.24
CA PRO A 14 44.44 8.80 -68.54
C PRO A 14 45.21 8.05 -69.63
N ARG A 15 44.46 7.28 -70.43
CA ARG A 15 44.93 6.63 -71.66
C ARG A 15 45.33 7.72 -72.66
N GLN A 16 46.62 7.84 -72.98
CA GLN A 16 47.09 8.70 -74.07
C GLN A 16 46.50 8.20 -75.38
N SER A 17 45.53 8.93 -75.93
CA SER A 17 45.02 8.75 -77.29
C SER A 17 46.05 9.28 -78.29
N GLY A 18 46.31 8.49 -79.32
CA GLY A 18 47.31 8.73 -80.35
C GLY A 18 47.24 10.11 -81.02
N ALA A 19 48.42 10.56 -81.44
CA ALA A 19 48.64 11.76 -82.22
C ALA A 19 47.81 11.74 -83.52
N ASN A 20 46.71 12.50 -83.52
CA ASN A 20 46.00 12.84 -84.74
C ASN A 20 46.67 14.09 -85.32
N ARG A 21 47.55 13.91 -86.32
CA ARG A 21 48.04 15.03 -87.15
C ARG A 21 46.89 15.51 -88.03
N GLY A 22 45.99 16.29 -87.45
CA GLY A 22 44.94 17.00 -88.17
C GLY A 22 45.55 18.12 -89.00
N ARG A 23 45.43 17.99 -90.33
CA ARG A 23 45.66 19.07 -91.31
C ARG A 23 44.77 20.26 -90.93
N GLN A 24 45.36 21.31 -90.33
CA GLN A 24 44.63 22.54 -90.05
C GLN A 24 44.42 23.32 -91.35
N THR A 25 43.17 23.42 -91.80
CA THR A 25 42.75 24.37 -92.82
C THR A 25 42.48 25.72 -92.16
N LEU A 26 43.29 26.74 -92.47
CA LEU A 26 43.10 28.11 -92.03
C LEU A 26 41.94 28.75 -92.81
N THR A 27 40.76 28.86 -92.19
CA THR A 27 39.64 29.66 -92.72
C THR A 27 39.85 31.14 -92.40
N PHE A 28 40.05 31.94 -93.44
CA PHE A 28 40.36 33.36 -93.43
C PHE A 28 39.08 34.22 -93.29
N ASN A 29 38.69 34.58 -92.06
CA ASN A 29 37.70 35.63 -91.80
C ASN A 29 38.41 36.75 -91.03
N GLY A 30 38.26 38.00 -91.44
CA GLY A 30 38.96 39.13 -90.83
C GLY A 30 38.40 39.48 -89.46
N ASP A 31 39.23 39.39 -88.42
CA ASP A 31 39.05 40.01 -87.10
C ASP A 31 40.43 40.20 -86.47
N GLN A 32 40.69 41.37 -85.87
CA GLN A 32 41.99 41.86 -85.37
C GLN A 32 42.72 40.89 -84.38
N THR A 33 42.00 39.94 -83.77
CA THR A 33 42.55 38.91 -82.88
C THR A 33 43.34 37.82 -83.63
N ARG A 34 43.11 37.65 -84.92
CA ARG A 34 43.78 36.63 -85.76
C ARG A 34 45.21 36.99 -86.15
N CYS A 35 45.57 38.28 -86.15
CA CYS A 35 46.92 38.71 -86.53
C CYS A 35 47.99 38.19 -85.56
N ASN A 36 47.68 38.14 -84.25
CA ASN A 36 48.59 37.59 -83.24
C ASN A 36 48.77 36.08 -83.35
N ASP A 37 47.74 35.37 -83.81
CA ASP A 37 47.81 33.93 -84.06
C ASP A 37 48.50 33.63 -85.39
N ILE A 38 48.32 34.45 -86.43
CA ILE A 38 49.07 34.38 -87.69
C ILE A 38 50.58 34.52 -87.41
N ASN A 39 50.98 35.48 -86.59
CA ASN A 39 52.38 35.70 -86.20
C ASN A 39 53.00 34.54 -85.41
N LYS A 40 52.20 33.63 -84.85
CA LYS A 40 52.66 32.40 -84.18
C LYS A 40 52.60 31.18 -85.08
N THR A 41 51.49 31.03 -85.82
CA THR A 41 51.20 29.89 -86.69
C THR A 41 52.05 29.88 -87.94
N VAL A 42 52.38 31.03 -88.54
CA VAL A 42 53.23 31.10 -89.74
C VAL A 42 54.64 30.55 -89.48
N PRO A 43 55.38 31.00 -88.43
CA PRO A 43 56.64 30.36 -88.06
C PRO A 43 56.52 28.86 -87.78
N GLU A 44 55.46 28.44 -87.10
CA GLU A 44 55.21 27.04 -86.73
C GLU A 44 54.97 26.15 -87.96
N LEU A 45 54.20 26.62 -88.94
CA LEU A 45 53.96 25.94 -90.20
C LEU A 45 55.22 25.83 -91.06
N MET A 46 56.12 26.82 -91.00
CA MET A 46 57.41 26.77 -91.69
C MET A 46 58.46 25.93 -90.93
N GLY A 47 58.16 25.47 -89.72
CA GLY A 47 59.08 24.68 -88.90
C GLY A 47 60.28 25.48 -88.36
N VAL A 48 60.18 26.81 -88.31
CA VAL A 48 61.25 27.71 -87.87
C VAL A 48 60.76 28.60 -86.72
N SER A 49 61.64 28.92 -85.77
CA SER A 49 61.25 29.81 -84.67
C SER A 49 61.08 31.25 -85.16
N LYS A 50 60.15 31.99 -84.55
CA LYS A 50 59.92 33.42 -84.86
C LYS A 50 61.22 34.23 -84.81
N ALA A 51 62.06 33.98 -83.79
CA ALA A 51 63.34 34.67 -83.62
C ALA A 51 64.35 34.39 -84.74
N ILE A 52 64.35 33.17 -85.33
CA ILE A 52 65.19 32.86 -86.50
C ILE A 52 64.67 33.57 -87.75
N LEU A 53 63.35 33.64 -87.93
CA LEU A 53 62.75 34.36 -89.06
C LEU A 53 63.10 35.85 -89.02
N GLU A 54 63.01 36.49 -87.86
CA GLU A 54 63.26 37.94 -87.71
C GLU A 54 64.77 38.29 -87.67
N ASN A 55 65.60 37.48 -86.99
CA ASN A 55 67.01 37.83 -86.77
C ASN A 55 68.00 37.15 -87.74
N VAL A 56 67.58 36.18 -88.54
CA VAL A 56 68.47 35.45 -89.48
C VAL A 56 67.96 35.47 -90.91
N ILE A 57 66.67 35.23 -91.16
CA ILE A 57 66.12 35.08 -92.52
C ILE A 57 65.66 36.43 -93.09
N PHE A 58 64.89 37.21 -92.34
CA PHE A 58 64.31 38.50 -92.76
C PHE A 58 64.92 39.68 -91.98
N VAL A 59 66.24 39.73 -91.90
CA VAL A 59 66.95 40.83 -91.25
C VAL A 59 66.82 42.11 -92.07
N HIS A 60 66.50 43.24 -91.44
CA HIS A 60 66.50 44.54 -92.11
C HIS A 60 67.89 44.92 -92.61
N GLN A 61 67.98 45.59 -93.77
CA GLN A 61 69.25 45.93 -94.42
C GLN A 61 70.20 46.70 -93.51
N GLU A 62 69.67 47.63 -92.71
CA GLU A 62 70.42 48.44 -91.73
C GLU A 62 70.96 47.60 -90.55
N GLU A 63 70.30 46.48 -90.24
CA GLU A 63 70.65 45.59 -89.14
C GLU A 63 71.42 44.34 -89.60
N SER A 64 71.69 44.17 -90.90
CA SER A 64 72.36 42.99 -91.46
C SER A 64 73.75 42.73 -90.87
N MET A 65 74.41 43.78 -90.38
CA MET A 65 75.71 43.72 -89.71
C MET A 65 75.62 43.48 -88.19
N TRP A 66 74.45 43.10 -87.65
CA TRP A 66 74.28 42.81 -86.22
C TRP A 66 75.27 41.79 -85.64
N PRO A 67 75.79 40.79 -86.37
CA PRO A 67 76.83 39.89 -85.84
C PRO A 67 78.14 40.60 -85.49
N LEU A 68 78.40 41.77 -86.10
CA LEU A 68 79.54 42.64 -85.84
C LEU A 68 79.19 43.86 -84.97
N GLY A 69 77.92 43.94 -84.52
CA GLY A 69 77.43 45.04 -83.69
C GLY A 69 77.83 44.94 -82.22
N ASP A 70 77.37 45.89 -81.42
CA ASP A 70 77.67 45.95 -79.98
C ASP A 70 77.30 44.64 -79.25
N GLY A 71 78.15 44.20 -78.33
CA GLY A 71 77.98 42.92 -77.61
C GLY A 71 76.65 42.78 -76.87
N LYS A 72 75.98 43.89 -76.51
CA LYS A 72 74.64 43.88 -75.91
C LYS A 72 73.57 43.45 -76.91
N LYS A 73 73.56 44.02 -78.12
CA LYS A 73 72.61 43.68 -79.20
C LYS A 73 72.84 42.26 -79.70
N LEU A 74 74.11 41.86 -79.80
CA LEU A 74 74.52 40.51 -80.16
C LEU A 74 73.95 39.48 -79.17
N LYS A 75 74.11 39.73 -77.86
CA LYS A 75 73.61 38.85 -76.81
C LYS A 75 72.08 38.75 -76.80
N GLU A 76 71.38 39.87 -77.00
CA GLU A 76 69.92 39.90 -77.06
C GLU A 76 69.38 39.06 -78.23
N LYS A 77 69.94 39.22 -79.45
CA LYS A 77 69.57 38.39 -80.61
C LYS A 77 69.93 36.91 -80.42
N PHE A 78 71.06 36.59 -79.77
CA PHE A 78 71.41 35.21 -79.42
C PHE A 78 70.46 34.59 -78.39
N ASP A 79 70.12 35.34 -77.33
CA ASP A 79 69.20 34.88 -76.29
C ASP A 79 67.78 34.66 -76.84
N ASP A 80 67.36 35.44 -77.84
CA ASP A 80 66.09 35.28 -78.55
C ASP A 80 66.10 34.08 -79.51
N ILE A 81 67.19 33.89 -80.28
CA ILE A 81 67.34 32.74 -81.19
C ILE A 81 67.36 31.42 -80.41
N PHE A 82 68.11 31.36 -79.31
CA PHE A 82 68.22 30.15 -78.49
C PHE A 82 67.16 30.04 -77.39
N ALA A 83 66.29 31.04 -77.24
CA ALA A 83 65.25 31.11 -76.20
C ALA A 83 65.78 30.84 -74.78
N SER A 84 67.04 31.18 -74.49
CA SER A 84 67.76 30.84 -73.26
C SER A 84 67.01 31.31 -72.00
N THR A 85 66.34 32.47 -72.09
CA THR A 85 65.56 33.07 -71.00
C THR A 85 64.29 32.28 -70.64
N ARG A 86 63.69 31.54 -71.58
CA ARG A 86 62.53 30.68 -71.31
C ARG A 86 62.96 29.43 -70.54
N TYR A 87 64.09 28.85 -70.92
CA TYR A 87 64.65 27.68 -70.25
C TYR A 87 65.06 27.99 -68.80
N THR A 88 65.72 29.13 -68.55
CA THR A 88 66.10 29.53 -67.19
C THR A 88 64.89 29.77 -66.28
N LYS A 89 63.84 30.45 -66.78
CA LYS A 89 62.58 30.65 -66.05
C LYS A 89 61.85 29.33 -65.76
N ALA A 90 61.81 28.41 -66.71
CA ALA A 90 61.22 27.09 -66.51
C ALA A 90 61.97 26.29 -65.44
N LEU A 91 63.31 26.29 -65.49
CA LEU A 91 64.15 25.66 -64.46
C LEU A 91 63.95 26.27 -63.07
N GLU A 92 63.81 27.59 -62.98
CA GLU A 92 63.53 28.27 -61.72
C GLU A 92 62.16 27.88 -61.14
N SER A 93 61.13 27.78 -62.00
CA SER A 93 59.80 27.30 -61.60
C SER A 93 59.84 25.84 -61.11
N ILE A 94 60.55 24.95 -61.82
CA ILE A 94 60.75 23.55 -61.40
C ILE A 94 61.47 23.49 -60.05
N ARG A 95 62.52 24.30 -59.85
CA ARG A 95 63.24 24.38 -58.57
C ARG A 95 62.34 24.86 -57.44
N LYS A 96 61.48 25.84 -57.69
CA LYS A 96 60.50 26.36 -56.72
C LYS A 96 59.50 25.26 -56.33
N GLN A 97 58.88 24.60 -57.32
CA GLN A 97 57.94 23.49 -57.08
C GLN A 97 58.59 22.34 -56.32
N ARG A 98 59.84 21.98 -56.65
CA ARG A 98 60.57 20.93 -55.92
C ARG A 98 60.77 21.29 -54.46
N LYS A 99 61.10 22.55 -54.14
CA LYS A 99 61.24 23.01 -52.75
C LYS A 99 59.91 22.95 -52.01
N GLU A 100 58.83 23.42 -52.64
CA GLU A 100 57.48 23.42 -52.07
C GLU A 100 56.99 21.99 -51.79
N HIS A 101 57.09 21.08 -52.75
CA HIS A 101 56.75 19.67 -52.55
C HIS A 101 57.64 19.00 -51.49
N SER A 102 58.91 19.37 -51.40
CA SER A 102 59.79 18.85 -50.34
C SER A 102 59.36 19.30 -48.94
N ILE A 103 58.80 20.50 -48.80
CA ILE A 103 58.26 21.00 -47.52
C ILE A 103 56.98 20.22 -47.19
N ILE A 104 56.04 20.11 -48.14
CA ILE A 104 54.79 19.37 -47.96
C ILE A 104 55.05 17.92 -47.56
N VAL A 105 55.99 17.24 -48.21
CA VAL A 105 56.37 15.85 -47.85
C VAL A 105 56.90 15.77 -46.42
N ARG A 106 57.67 16.76 -45.97
CA ARG A 106 58.18 16.80 -44.59
C ARG A 106 57.05 17.01 -43.59
N GLU A 107 56.14 17.94 -43.87
CA GLU A 107 54.96 18.19 -43.04
C GLU A 107 54.06 16.95 -42.95
N LYS A 108 53.75 16.31 -44.08
CA LYS A 108 52.94 15.08 -44.10
C LYS A 108 53.61 13.90 -43.41
N LYS A 109 54.93 13.80 -43.46
CA LYS A 109 55.67 12.82 -42.65
C LYS A 109 55.55 13.11 -41.14
N GLY A 110 55.62 14.39 -40.74
CA GLY A 110 55.38 14.81 -39.36
C GLY A 110 53.97 14.46 -38.89
N GLU A 111 52.95 14.82 -39.68
CA GLU A 111 51.56 14.46 -39.42
C GLU A 111 51.38 12.94 -39.29
N LEU A 112 51.98 12.14 -40.18
CA LEU A 112 51.87 10.69 -40.14
C LEU A 112 52.42 10.09 -38.83
N ILE A 113 53.53 10.60 -38.31
CA ILE A 113 54.10 10.16 -37.02
C ILE A 113 53.12 10.48 -35.89
N LEU A 114 52.58 11.70 -35.86
CA LEU A 114 51.59 12.10 -34.86
C LEU A 114 50.31 11.23 -34.93
N TRP A 115 49.84 10.91 -36.13
CA TRP A 115 48.69 10.02 -36.31
C TRP A 115 48.97 8.61 -35.83
N LYS A 116 50.17 8.07 -36.08
CA LYS A 116 50.58 6.74 -35.56
C LYS A 116 50.57 6.71 -34.03
N ASP A 117 51.17 7.71 -33.39
CA ASP A 117 51.18 7.82 -31.92
C ASP A 117 49.77 7.98 -31.33
N ARG A 118 48.87 8.69 -32.02
CA ARG A 118 47.45 8.77 -31.61
C ARG A 118 46.73 7.43 -31.71
N VAL A 119 46.96 6.67 -32.78
CA VAL A 119 46.36 5.34 -32.97
C VAL A 119 46.88 4.38 -31.90
N GLU A 120 48.19 4.35 -31.66
CA GLU A 120 48.77 3.48 -30.62
C GLU A 120 48.24 3.82 -29.22
N ARG A 121 48.07 5.11 -28.90
CA ARG A 121 47.43 5.54 -27.64
C ARG A 121 45.96 5.13 -27.57
N ALA A 122 45.23 5.24 -28.67
CA ALA A 122 43.83 4.80 -28.72
C ALA A 122 43.71 3.28 -28.50
N GLU A 123 44.58 2.49 -29.14
CA GLU A 123 44.62 1.03 -28.98
C GLU A 123 44.95 0.61 -27.54
N LYS A 124 45.93 1.27 -26.90
CA LYS A 124 46.24 1.06 -25.48
C LYS A 124 45.04 1.37 -24.59
N LEU A 125 44.39 2.51 -24.79
CA LEU A 125 43.23 2.91 -24.01
C LEU A 125 42.04 1.97 -24.21
N THR A 126 41.82 1.47 -25.43
CA THR A 126 40.78 0.48 -25.69
C THR A 126 41.08 -0.86 -25.01
N SER A 127 42.34 -1.30 -24.99
CA SER A 127 42.72 -2.52 -24.28
C SER A 127 42.56 -2.38 -22.77
N GLU A 128 42.92 -1.24 -22.19
CA GLU A 128 42.69 -0.95 -20.77
C GLU A 128 41.19 -0.90 -20.44
N TYR A 129 40.39 -0.26 -21.30
CA TYR A 129 38.94 -0.22 -21.17
C TYR A 129 38.32 -1.62 -21.18
N ASP A 130 38.74 -2.48 -22.11
CA ASP A 130 38.23 -3.85 -22.21
C ASP A 130 38.58 -4.68 -20.97
N LYS A 131 39.80 -4.55 -20.43
CA LYS A 131 40.20 -5.20 -19.17
C LYS A 131 39.34 -4.74 -17.99
N VAL A 132 39.18 -3.43 -17.81
CA VAL A 132 38.35 -2.87 -16.73
C VAL A 132 36.89 -3.30 -16.88
N LYS A 133 36.41 -3.43 -18.12
CA LYS A 133 35.06 -3.91 -18.41
C LYS A 133 34.89 -5.38 -18.03
N GLU A 134 35.86 -6.24 -18.33
CA GLU A 134 35.85 -7.65 -17.90
C GLU A 134 35.92 -7.77 -16.37
N GLU A 135 36.80 -7.01 -15.71
CA GLU A 135 36.89 -6.95 -14.24
C GLU A 135 35.56 -6.52 -13.61
N LYS A 136 34.92 -5.49 -14.18
CA LYS A 136 33.60 -5.05 -13.73
C LYS A 136 32.54 -6.15 -13.90
N GLN A 137 32.54 -6.85 -15.03
CA GLN A 137 31.59 -7.95 -15.25
C GLN A 137 31.80 -9.08 -14.23
N GLY A 138 33.05 -9.43 -13.93
CA GLY A 138 33.38 -10.41 -12.88
C GLY A 138 32.87 -9.98 -11.50
N LEU A 139 33.05 -8.71 -11.13
CA LEU A 139 32.53 -8.16 -9.88
C LEU A 139 30.99 -8.14 -9.85
N ASP A 140 30.34 -7.77 -10.96
CA ASP A 140 28.87 -7.77 -11.06
C ASP A 140 28.30 -9.20 -10.89
N ASP A 141 28.99 -10.23 -11.37
CA ASP A 141 28.58 -11.63 -11.20
C ASP A 141 28.85 -12.14 -9.78
N GLU A 142 29.95 -11.73 -9.15
CA GLU A 142 30.23 -12.01 -7.74
C GLU A 142 29.17 -11.38 -6.81
N VAL A 143 28.78 -10.12 -7.09
CA VAL A 143 27.70 -9.43 -6.36
C VAL A 143 26.40 -10.21 -6.45
N LYS A 144 25.99 -10.67 -7.65
CA LYS A 144 24.77 -11.49 -7.79
C LYS A 144 24.85 -12.79 -6.99
N SER A 145 25.98 -13.48 -7.04
CA SER A 145 26.18 -14.70 -6.24
C SER A 145 26.07 -14.42 -4.74
N LEU A 146 26.60 -13.30 -4.26
CA LEU A 146 26.48 -12.90 -2.86
C LEU A 146 25.04 -12.51 -2.49
N GLU A 147 24.33 -11.82 -3.38
CA GLU A 147 22.90 -11.48 -3.19
C GLU A 147 22.03 -12.74 -3.10
N ASP A 148 22.28 -13.74 -3.94
CA ASP A 148 21.60 -15.04 -3.89
C ASP A 148 21.87 -15.77 -2.56
N GLN A 149 23.14 -15.79 -2.11
CA GLN A 149 23.52 -16.39 -0.82
C GLN A 149 22.87 -15.66 0.37
N VAL A 150 22.80 -14.33 0.33
CA VAL A 150 22.12 -13.54 1.36
C VAL A 150 20.62 -13.87 1.36
N SER A 151 20.01 -14.02 0.19
CA SER A 151 18.59 -14.42 0.09
C SER A 151 18.34 -15.80 0.68
N THR A 152 19.20 -16.78 0.41
CA THR A 152 19.05 -18.13 1.00
C THR A 152 19.22 -18.10 2.51
N VAL A 153 20.24 -17.41 3.02
CA VAL A 153 20.48 -17.27 4.46
C VAL A 153 19.31 -16.54 5.15
N GLN A 154 18.72 -15.54 4.50
CA GLN A 154 17.55 -14.84 5.04
C GLN A 154 16.31 -15.75 5.08
N ALA A 155 16.12 -16.62 4.09
CA ALA A 155 15.05 -17.61 4.09
C ALA A 155 15.23 -18.61 5.23
N ASP A 156 16.44 -19.14 5.40
CA ASP A 156 16.79 -20.05 6.50
C ASP A 156 16.59 -19.39 7.87
N LEU A 157 16.99 -18.12 8.03
CA LEU A 157 16.78 -17.35 9.25
C LEU A 157 15.29 -17.25 9.58
N ASN A 158 14.45 -16.92 8.60
CA ASN A 158 13.01 -16.80 8.80
C ASN A 158 12.39 -18.16 9.21
N GLU A 159 12.84 -19.27 8.62
CA GLU A 159 12.40 -20.61 8.98
C GLU A 159 12.81 -20.97 10.42
N ILE A 160 14.04 -20.63 10.82
CA ILE A 160 14.52 -20.82 12.19
C ILE A 160 13.73 -19.95 13.17
N GLU A 161 13.39 -18.72 12.83
CA GLU A 161 12.56 -17.84 13.66
C GLU A 161 11.13 -18.38 13.86
N GLU A 162 10.52 -18.91 12.80
CA GLU A 162 9.21 -19.60 12.85
C GLU A 162 9.29 -20.82 13.78
N LYS A 163 10.30 -21.67 13.61
CA LYS A 163 10.55 -22.83 14.51
C LYS A 163 10.73 -22.38 15.95
N LEU A 164 11.47 -21.30 16.19
CA LEU A 164 11.70 -20.75 17.54
C LEU A 164 10.40 -20.22 18.16
N ARG A 165 9.52 -19.56 17.39
CA ARG A 165 8.18 -19.18 17.86
C ARG A 165 7.35 -20.40 18.22
N GLY A 166 7.37 -21.44 17.38
CA GLY A 166 6.73 -22.72 17.67
C GLY A 166 7.19 -23.30 19.01
N VAL A 167 8.51 -23.39 19.22
CA VAL A 167 9.09 -23.89 20.48
C VAL A 167 8.66 -23.04 21.68
N LYS A 168 8.61 -21.70 21.55
CA LYS A 168 8.14 -20.81 22.62
C LYS A 168 6.68 -21.08 23.00
N THR A 169 5.79 -21.23 22.02
CA THR A 169 4.37 -21.53 22.31
C THR A 169 4.19 -22.90 22.96
N ILE A 170 4.96 -23.90 22.53
CA ILE A 170 4.97 -25.23 23.17
C ILE A 170 5.46 -25.11 24.61
N LYS A 171 6.54 -24.36 24.87
CA LYS A 171 7.07 -24.15 26.22
C LYS A 171 6.06 -23.48 27.14
N GLU A 172 5.37 -22.43 26.67
CA GLU A 172 4.29 -21.77 27.43
C GLU A 172 3.15 -22.74 27.74
N ARG A 173 2.78 -23.60 26.78
CA ARG A 173 1.74 -24.61 26.97
C ARG A 173 2.15 -25.68 27.98
N VAL A 174 3.40 -26.14 27.92
CA VAL A 174 3.97 -27.09 28.88
C VAL A 174 3.93 -26.48 30.29
N GLN A 175 4.41 -25.24 30.47
CA GLN A 175 4.37 -24.55 31.76
C GLN A 175 2.93 -24.42 32.30
N LYS A 176 1.96 -24.09 31.45
CA LYS A 176 0.55 -24.04 31.84
C LYS A 176 0.02 -25.40 32.28
N MET A 177 0.34 -26.46 31.55
CA MET A 177 -0.06 -27.83 31.90
C MET A 177 0.61 -28.31 33.19
N GLU A 178 1.87 -27.96 33.42
CA GLU A 178 2.60 -28.26 34.65
C GLU A 178 1.99 -27.54 35.86
N ALA A 179 1.66 -26.24 35.72
CA ALA A 179 0.96 -25.50 36.76
C ALA A 179 -0.43 -26.08 37.05
N GLN A 180 -1.17 -26.50 36.02
CA GLN A 180 -2.47 -27.17 36.19
C GLN A 180 -2.33 -28.53 36.88
N LYS A 181 -1.32 -29.32 36.50
CA LYS A 181 -1.02 -30.60 37.14
C LYS A 181 -0.70 -30.39 38.62
N GLN A 182 0.18 -29.44 38.93
CA GLN A 182 0.55 -29.14 40.31
C GLN A 182 -0.68 -28.69 41.13
N ALA A 183 -1.48 -27.75 40.61
CA ALA A 183 -2.69 -27.30 41.29
C ALA A 183 -3.70 -28.44 41.54
N LYS A 184 -3.79 -29.41 40.62
CA LYS A 184 -4.62 -30.62 40.79
C LYS A 184 -4.04 -31.58 41.82
N GLU A 185 -2.72 -31.75 41.86
CA GLU A 185 -2.06 -32.57 42.88
C GLU A 185 -2.19 -31.93 44.27
N ASP A 186 -2.02 -30.61 44.38
CA ASP A 186 -2.21 -29.86 45.62
C ASP A 186 -3.67 -29.94 46.10
N ALA A 187 -4.63 -29.77 45.19
CA ALA A 187 -6.06 -29.93 45.50
C ALA A 187 -6.39 -31.37 45.94
N LYS A 188 -5.80 -32.37 45.28
CA LYS A 188 -5.91 -33.77 45.69
C LYS A 188 -5.34 -33.95 47.09
N GLN A 189 -4.11 -33.51 47.37
CA GLN A 189 -3.50 -33.63 48.69
C GLN A 189 -4.33 -32.93 49.77
N HIS A 190 -4.87 -31.74 49.48
CA HIS A 190 -5.76 -31.02 50.40
C HIS A 190 -7.02 -31.82 50.73
N VAL A 191 -7.71 -32.35 49.71
CA VAL A 191 -8.89 -33.21 49.90
C VAL A 191 -8.53 -34.47 50.68
N PHE A 192 -7.40 -35.11 50.37
CA PHE A 192 -6.93 -36.28 51.12
C PHE A 192 -6.53 -35.95 52.56
N SER A 193 -6.08 -34.73 52.86
CA SER A 193 -5.76 -34.30 54.23
C SER A 193 -6.97 -33.82 55.03
N GLU A 194 -8.03 -33.35 54.37
CA GLU A 194 -9.33 -33.01 54.98
C GLU A 194 -10.23 -34.23 55.16
N LEU A 195 -9.93 -35.36 54.50
CA LEU A 195 -10.51 -36.64 54.85
C LEU A 195 -9.92 -37.07 56.20
N GLU A 196 -10.59 -36.64 57.28
CA GLU A 196 -10.25 -36.96 58.66
C GLU A 196 -10.63 -38.41 59.02
N ASP A 197 -11.49 -39.04 58.23
CA ASP A 197 -11.89 -40.45 58.35
C ASP A 197 -12.00 -41.11 56.96
N GLU A 198 -11.23 -42.19 56.76
CA GLU A 198 -11.49 -43.16 55.68
C GLU A 198 -12.77 -43.90 56.08
N LEU A 199 -13.91 -43.55 55.46
CA LEU A 199 -15.19 -44.22 55.69
C LEU A 199 -15.06 -45.69 55.29
N GLU A 200 -14.74 -46.56 56.25
CA GLU A 200 -14.82 -48.02 56.15
C GLU A 200 -16.29 -48.51 56.20
N ASP A 201 -17.21 -47.76 55.59
CA ASP A 201 -18.60 -48.20 55.47
C ASP A 201 -18.68 -49.19 54.30
N ASP A 202 -19.08 -50.43 54.60
CA ASP A 202 -19.25 -51.52 53.63
C ASP A 202 -20.24 -51.07 52.51
N ASP A 203 -19.93 -51.35 51.23
CA ASP A 203 -20.72 -50.93 50.06
C ASP A 203 -22.23 -51.25 50.18
N SER A 204 -22.53 -52.28 50.98
CA SER A 204 -23.85 -52.71 51.45
C SER A 204 -24.67 -51.61 52.11
N GLU A 205 -24.08 -50.83 53.03
CA GLU A 205 -24.77 -49.80 53.82
C GLU A 205 -25.05 -48.55 52.99
N LEU A 206 -24.12 -48.18 52.10
CA LEU A 206 -24.29 -47.08 51.16
C LEU A 206 -25.45 -47.34 50.19
N MET A 207 -25.54 -48.56 49.65
CA MET A 207 -26.68 -48.96 48.81
C MET A 207 -28.00 -48.90 49.58
N ASN A 208 -28.00 -49.23 50.87
CA ASN A 208 -29.19 -49.15 51.70
C ASN A 208 -29.62 -47.69 51.94
N TRP A 209 -28.68 -46.77 52.12
CA TRP A 209 -28.95 -45.34 52.22
C TRP A 209 -29.47 -44.75 50.92
N ILE A 210 -28.91 -45.16 49.77
CA ILE A 210 -29.40 -44.77 48.44
C ILE A 210 -30.85 -45.25 48.26
N ASN A 211 -31.16 -46.49 48.64
CA ASN A 211 -32.52 -47.02 48.54
C ASN A 211 -33.50 -46.29 49.46
N GLN A 212 -33.13 -46.03 50.71
CA GLN A 212 -33.95 -45.24 51.64
C GLN A 212 -34.14 -43.79 51.17
N ALA A 213 -33.11 -43.19 50.56
CA ALA A 213 -33.20 -41.85 49.97
C ALA A 213 -34.16 -41.85 48.77
N ASN A 214 -34.08 -42.86 47.91
CA ASN A 214 -34.98 -43.02 46.76
C ASN A 214 -36.43 -43.25 47.21
N GLU A 215 -36.69 -44.08 48.22
CA GLU A 215 -38.04 -44.28 48.79
C GLU A 215 -38.60 -43.01 49.44
N LYS A 216 -37.77 -42.26 50.16
CA LYS A 216 -38.15 -40.93 50.68
C LYS A 216 -38.46 -39.96 49.55
N LEU A 217 -37.66 -39.95 48.49
CA LEU A 217 -37.85 -39.08 47.34
C LEU A 217 -39.15 -39.45 46.59
N GLU A 218 -39.44 -40.73 46.45
CA GLU A 218 -40.67 -41.20 45.81
C GLU A 218 -41.92 -40.90 46.67
N SER A 219 -41.85 -41.08 47.99
CA SER A 219 -42.94 -40.69 48.90
C SER A 219 -43.16 -39.17 48.96
N ILE A 220 -42.10 -38.36 48.84
CA ILE A 220 -42.22 -36.90 48.70
C ILE A 220 -42.85 -36.53 47.35
N LYS A 221 -42.48 -37.20 46.25
CA LYS A 221 -43.12 -36.98 44.94
C LYS A 221 -44.61 -37.32 44.97
N THR A 222 -45.00 -38.46 45.55
CA THR A 222 -46.42 -38.84 45.64
C THR A 222 -47.19 -37.88 46.55
N SER A 223 -46.60 -37.46 47.68
CA SER A 223 -47.19 -36.42 48.55
C SER A 223 -47.32 -35.06 47.86
N ARG A 224 -46.36 -34.69 46.99
CA ARG A 224 -46.43 -33.48 46.18
C ARG A 224 -47.53 -33.58 45.12
N ALA A 225 -47.68 -34.73 44.47
CA ALA A 225 -48.74 -34.95 43.48
C ALA A 225 -50.13 -34.87 44.13
N THR A 226 -50.35 -35.54 45.27
CA THR A 226 -51.64 -35.48 45.97
C THR A 226 -51.97 -34.07 46.49
N ARG A 227 -50.97 -33.32 46.99
CA ARG A 227 -51.15 -31.91 47.35
C ARG A 227 -51.46 -31.04 46.13
N GLN A 228 -50.84 -31.31 44.98
CA GLN A 228 -51.12 -30.59 43.75
C GLN A 228 -52.57 -30.84 43.29
N ASP A 229 -53.04 -32.08 43.36
CA ASP A 229 -54.42 -32.45 43.03
C ASP A 229 -55.40 -31.74 43.98
N GLN A 230 -55.13 -31.73 45.29
CA GLN A 230 -55.91 -30.99 46.28
C GLN A 230 -55.94 -29.48 46.01
N ILE A 231 -54.83 -28.87 45.58
CA ILE A 231 -54.78 -27.45 45.18
C ILE A 231 -55.67 -27.21 43.96
N THR A 232 -55.66 -28.10 42.97
CA THR A 232 -56.52 -27.94 41.79
C THR A 232 -58.00 -28.12 42.11
N GLU A 233 -58.35 -29.05 43.00
CA GLU A 233 -59.73 -29.27 43.44
C GLU A 233 -60.24 -28.09 44.27
N THR A 234 -59.43 -27.61 45.22
CA THR A 234 -59.78 -26.42 46.01
C THR A 234 -59.89 -25.17 45.14
N SER A 235 -59.02 -25.00 44.14
CA SER A 235 -59.12 -23.90 43.17
C SER A 235 -60.42 -23.95 42.36
N LYS A 236 -60.86 -25.15 41.91
CA LYS A 236 -62.17 -25.32 41.27
C LYS A 236 -63.32 -25.00 42.21
N THR A 237 -63.24 -25.40 43.49
CA THR A 237 -64.28 -25.04 44.47
C THR A 237 -64.33 -23.54 44.73
N ILE A 238 -63.18 -22.86 44.73
CA ILE A 238 -63.11 -21.40 44.85
C ILE A 238 -63.73 -20.73 43.62
N GLU A 239 -63.43 -21.20 42.40
CA GLU A 239 -64.05 -20.70 41.17
C GLU A 239 -65.58 -20.86 41.21
N ASN A 240 -66.09 -22.04 41.60
CA ASN A 240 -67.53 -22.28 41.73
C ASN A 240 -68.18 -21.37 42.79
N LEU A 241 -67.55 -21.23 43.96
CA LEU A 241 -68.04 -20.33 45.01
C LEU A 241 -67.98 -18.86 44.59
N GLN A 242 -66.99 -18.45 43.80
CA GLN A 242 -66.90 -17.12 43.22
C GLN A 242 -68.01 -16.87 42.20
N GLU A 243 -68.38 -17.87 41.39
CA GLU A 243 -69.53 -17.80 40.49
C GLU A 243 -70.86 -17.71 41.26
N GLU A 244 -71.05 -18.52 42.29
CA GLU A 244 -72.21 -18.40 43.19
C GLU A 244 -72.26 -17.04 43.88
N HIS A 245 -71.13 -16.54 44.37
CA HIS A 245 -71.05 -15.22 44.98
C HIS A 245 -71.42 -14.13 43.98
N LYS A 246 -70.91 -14.18 42.73
CA LYS A 246 -71.30 -13.22 41.68
C LYS A 246 -72.81 -13.25 41.41
N LEU A 247 -73.43 -14.44 41.39
CA LEU A 247 -74.87 -14.58 41.21
C LEU A 247 -75.65 -13.98 42.37
N LEU A 248 -75.27 -14.29 43.61
CA LEU A 248 -75.90 -13.76 44.82
C LEU A 248 -75.72 -12.24 44.94
N THR A 249 -74.53 -11.70 44.67
CA THR A 249 -74.30 -10.25 44.62
C THR A 249 -75.16 -9.57 43.55
N SER A 250 -75.32 -10.18 42.39
CA SER A 250 -76.24 -9.68 41.35
C SER A 250 -77.70 -9.66 41.81
N GLN A 251 -78.14 -10.72 42.51
CA GLN A 251 -79.48 -10.77 43.10
C GLN A 251 -79.66 -9.73 44.21
N GLN A 252 -78.66 -9.54 45.07
CA GLN A 252 -78.68 -8.52 46.12
C GLN A 252 -78.74 -7.11 45.53
N GLY A 253 -77.97 -6.81 44.48
CA GLY A 253 -78.04 -5.54 43.77
C GLY A 253 -79.42 -5.29 43.13
N ARG A 254 -80.08 -6.34 42.61
CA ARG A 254 -81.47 -6.24 42.12
C ARG A 254 -82.47 -5.95 43.24
N LEU A 255 -82.33 -6.62 44.40
CA LEU A 255 -83.19 -6.40 45.55
C LEU A 255 -83.00 -5.01 46.15
N GLN A 256 -81.77 -4.53 46.29
CA GLN A 256 -81.46 -3.17 46.74
C GLN A 256 -82.03 -2.10 45.79
N ALA A 257 -81.98 -2.32 44.47
CA ALA A 257 -82.62 -1.42 43.52
C ALA A 257 -84.15 -1.38 43.70
N VAL A 258 -84.78 -2.53 43.97
CA VAL A 258 -86.22 -2.59 44.29
C VAL A 258 -86.52 -1.90 45.62
N GLU A 259 -85.67 -2.09 46.63
CA GLU A 259 -85.79 -1.45 47.93
C GLU A 259 -85.67 0.07 47.82
N LEU A 260 -84.73 0.57 47.01
CA LEU A 260 -84.59 2.00 46.73
C LEU A 260 -85.85 2.57 46.06
N ILE A 261 -86.39 1.88 45.05
CA ILE A 261 -87.64 2.28 44.39
C ILE A 261 -88.82 2.26 45.37
N LEU A 262 -88.87 1.27 46.28
CA LEU A 262 -89.87 1.21 47.33
C LEU A 262 -89.70 2.32 48.38
N ALA A 263 -88.47 2.73 48.68
CA ALA A 263 -88.18 3.85 49.57
C ALA A 263 -88.58 5.19 48.92
N GLU A 264 -88.26 5.41 47.65
CA GLU A 264 -88.70 6.58 46.89
C GLU A 264 -90.23 6.66 46.82
N THR A 265 -90.91 5.55 46.48
CA THR A 265 -92.39 5.53 46.48
C THR A 265 -93.00 5.67 47.88
N ARG A 266 -92.33 5.21 48.94
CA ARG A 266 -92.74 5.47 50.33
C ARG A 266 -92.55 6.93 50.71
N GLU A 267 -91.48 7.58 50.27
CA GLU A 267 -91.24 9.00 50.49
C GLU A 267 -92.25 9.85 49.70
N GLU A 268 -92.53 9.49 48.45
CA GLU A 268 -93.63 10.07 47.67
C GLU A 268 -94.98 9.85 48.35
N MET A 269 -95.28 8.63 48.83
CA MET A 269 -96.49 8.34 49.59
C MET A 269 -96.54 9.08 50.93
N ALA A 270 -95.41 9.30 51.59
CA ALA A 270 -95.31 10.06 52.83
C ALA A 270 -95.50 11.56 52.58
N ASN A 271 -94.98 12.09 51.46
CA ASN A 271 -95.18 13.46 51.02
C ASN A 271 -96.63 13.70 50.57
N VAL A 272 -97.23 12.75 49.83
CA VAL A 272 -98.66 12.76 49.49
C VAL A 272 -99.53 12.64 50.75
N LYS A 273 -99.15 11.77 51.70
CA LYS A 273 -99.83 11.64 52.99
C LYS A 273 -99.68 12.92 53.83
N ALA A 274 -98.52 13.57 53.83
CA ALA A 274 -98.30 14.83 54.54
C ALA A 274 -99.07 16.00 53.89
N ASP A 275 -99.15 16.05 52.55
CA ASP A 275 -99.95 17.04 51.81
C ASP A 275 -101.47 16.81 51.98
N LEU A 276 -101.91 15.55 52.05
CA LEU A 276 -103.32 15.20 52.34
C LEU A 276 -103.70 15.42 53.83
N VAL A 277 -102.77 15.18 54.77
CA VAL A 277 -103.00 15.45 56.20
C VAL A 277 -103.02 16.95 56.50
N SER A 278 -102.22 17.76 55.81
CA SER A 278 -102.28 19.22 55.93
C SER A 278 -103.47 19.87 55.20
N ARG A 279 -104.19 19.09 54.37
CA ARG A 279 -105.46 19.50 53.73
C ARG A 279 -106.73 18.92 54.39
N GLY A 280 -106.61 18.22 55.51
CA GLY A 280 -107.73 17.95 56.42
C GLY A 280 -108.75 16.92 55.92
N GLU A 281 -108.31 15.74 55.47
CA GLU A 281 -109.18 14.58 55.26
C GLU A 281 -108.55 13.29 55.84
N ASN A 282 -109.35 12.55 56.62
CA ASN A 282 -108.98 11.30 57.32
C ASN A 282 -108.71 10.14 56.34
N VAL A 283 -107.59 9.40 56.46
CA VAL A 283 -107.46 8.02 55.94
C VAL A 283 -106.51 7.14 56.78
N ILE A 284 -107.12 6.22 57.56
CA ILE A 284 -106.96 4.76 57.71
C ILE A 284 -105.55 4.09 57.78
N GLU A 285 -105.46 3.15 58.73
CA GLU A 285 -104.38 2.27 59.18
C GLU A 285 -103.68 1.35 58.15
N GLY A 286 -102.48 0.88 58.52
CA GLY A 286 -101.85 -0.32 57.95
C GLY A 286 -100.54 -0.72 58.65
N ASN A 287 -100.60 -1.77 59.49
CA ASN A 287 -99.48 -2.50 60.13
C ASN A 287 -98.47 -3.07 59.11
N ALA A 288 -97.17 -3.13 59.45
CA ALA A 288 -96.36 -4.37 59.37
C ALA A 288 -94.89 -4.21 59.84
N LEU A 289 -94.59 -4.93 60.92
CA LEU A 289 -93.40 -5.72 61.26
C LEU A 289 -91.99 -5.09 61.32
N ALA A 290 -91.48 -5.14 62.55
CA ALA A 290 -90.09 -5.06 62.96
C ALA A 290 -89.31 -6.34 62.65
N ASP A 291 -88.02 -6.20 62.32
CA ASP A 291 -86.93 -6.98 62.92
C ASP A 291 -85.59 -6.28 62.63
N THR A 292 -84.96 -5.66 63.64
CA THR A 292 -83.77 -4.79 63.48
C THR A 292 -82.48 -5.38 64.07
N ASP A 293 -82.45 -6.67 64.41
CA ASP A 293 -81.34 -7.25 65.21
C ASP A 293 -80.46 -8.28 64.44
N SER A 294 -80.71 -8.49 63.14
CA SER A 294 -79.93 -9.43 62.30
C SER A 294 -78.89 -8.76 61.39
N ASP A 295 -79.04 -7.48 61.04
CA ASP A 295 -78.23 -6.87 59.96
C ASP A 295 -76.82 -6.44 60.41
N GLU A 296 -76.65 -5.93 61.63
CA GLU A 296 -75.34 -5.44 62.11
C GLU A 296 -74.25 -6.53 62.23
N ARG A 297 -74.63 -7.79 62.40
CA ARG A 297 -73.68 -8.91 62.53
C ARG A 297 -73.13 -9.36 61.19
N TRP A 298 -73.92 -9.29 60.13
CA TRP A 298 -73.50 -9.69 58.79
C TRP A 298 -72.58 -8.63 58.17
N ASP A 299 -72.88 -7.35 58.36
CA ASP A 299 -72.06 -6.24 57.84
C ASP A 299 -70.63 -6.25 58.42
N LYS A 300 -70.49 -6.41 59.74
CA LYS A 300 -69.16 -6.51 60.39
C LYS A 300 -68.34 -7.71 59.90
N MET A 301 -68.99 -8.82 59.58
CA MET A 301 -68.31 -10.02 59.09
C MET A 301 -67.86 -9.86 57.63
N LEU A 302 -68.64 -9.16 56.81
CA LEU A 302 -68.30 -8.87 55.42
C LEU A 302 -67.10 -7.91 55.33
N GLU A 303 -67.11 -6.83 56.12
CA GLU A 303 -65.99 -5.86 56.21
C GLU A 303 -64.67 -6.53 56.61
N LEU A 304 -64.70 -7.45 57.58
CA LEU A 304 -63.49 -8.15 58.05
C LEU A 304 -62.89 -9.08 56.99
N LYS A 305 -63.73 -9.72 56.16
CA LYS A 305 -63.25 -10.54 55.04
C LYS A 305 -62.68 -9.69 53.91
N GLN A 306 -63.33 -8.57 53.61
CA GLN A 306 -62.88 -7.63 52.57
C GLN A 306 -61.52 -7.01 52.93
N ARG A 307 -61.33 -6.57 54.19
CA ARG A 307 -60.04 -6.07 54.68
C ARG A 307 -58.89 -7.08 54.60
N ARG A 308 -59.17 -8.37 54.82
CA ARG A 308 -58.13 -9.42 54.71
C ARG A 308 -57.69 -9.62 53.26
N ALA A 309 -58.65 -9.68 52.33
CA ALA A 309 -58.35 -9.85 50.91
C ALA A 309 -57.56 -8.65 50.34
N GLU A 310 -57.92 -7.43 50.73
CA GLU A 310 -57.20 -6.22 50.31
C GLU A 310 -55.76 -6.18 50.86
N ALA A 311 -55.56 -6.58 52.12
CA ALA A 311 -54.23 -6.64 52.74
C ALA A 311 -53.30 -7.68 52.10
N GLU A 312 -53.84 -8.85 51.70
CA GLU A 312 -53.06 -9.87 50.99
C GLU A 312 -52.64 -9.42 49.60
N LEU A 313 -53.52 -8.72 48.88
CA LEU A 313 -53.22 -8.17 47.56
C LEU A 313 -52.14 -7.08 47.64
N GLU A 314 -52.24 -6.19 48.63
CA GLU A 314 -51.27 -5.11 48.82
C GLU A 314 -49.87 -5.63 49.18
N ASN A 315 -49.78 -6.65 50.04
CA ASN A 315 -48.51 -7.30 50.35
C ASN A 315 -47.84 -7.94 49.12
N SER A 316 -48.62 -8.58 48.25
CA SER A 316 -48.10 -9.16 47.00
C SER A 316 -47.62 -8.09 46.00
N MET A 317 -48.36 -6.99 45.88
CA MET A 317 -47.96 -5.86 45.03
C MET A 317 -46.67 -5.19 45.51
N GLU A 318 -46.52 -5.01 46.83
CA GLU A 318 -45.34 -4.43 47.46
C GLU A 318 -44.08 -5.29 47.21
N GLU A 319 -44.21 -6.62 47.31
CA GLU A 319 -43.11 -7.56 47.05
C GLU A 319 -42.66 -7.54 45.59
N ASN A 320 -43.61 -7.52 44.65
CA ASN A 320 -43.31 -7.42 43.22
C ASN A 320 -42.66 -6.08 42.85
N ARG A 321 -43.09 -4.97 43.47
CA ARG A 321 -42.49 -3.66 43.28
C ARG A 321 -41.03 -3.63 43.74
N LYS A 322 -40.71 -4.28 44.86
CA LYS A 322 -39.33 -4.39 45.36
C LYS A 322 -38.44 -5.19 44.40
N LYS A 323 -38.92 -6.34 43.89
CA LYS A 323 -38.20 -7.15 42.90
C LYS A 323 -37.94 -6.38 41.60
N LEU A 324 -38.93 -5.63 41.10
CA LEU A 324 -38.78 -4.78 39.92
C LEU A 324 -37.70 -3.69 40.11
N SER A 325 -37.68 -3.05 41.27
CA SER A 325 -36.69 -2.03 41.61
C SER A 325 -35.27 -2.60 41.70
N ALA A 326 -35.11 -3.81 42.25
CA ALA A 326 -33.80 -4.47 42.35
C ALA A 326 -33.25 -4.81 40.96
N ASN A 327 -34.05 -5.42 40.09
CA ASN A 327 -33.65 -5.76 38.72
C ASN A 327 -33.29 -4.51 37.90
N GLN A 328 -34.00 -3.39 38.12
CA GLN A 328 -33.70 -2.13 37.43
C GLN A 328 -32.36 -1.51 37.89
N ALA A 329 -31.96 -1.71 39.14
CA ALA A 329 -30.68 -1.27 39.66
C ALA A 329 -29.52 -2.08 39.06
N GLU A 330 -29.63 -3.42 39.04
CA GLU A 330 -28.62 -4.31 38.42
C GLU A 330 -28.44 -4.01 36.93
N LEU A 331 -29.54 -3.77 36.21
CA LEU A 331 -29.49 -3.39 34.79
C LEU A 331 -28.72 -2.08 34.54
N ASN A 332 -28.87 -1.10 35.45
CA ASN A 332 -28.16 0.17 35.34
C ASN A 332 -26.66 0.02 35.66
N GLU A 333 -26.31 -0.87 36.59
CA GLU A 333 -24.91 -1.19 36.94
C GLU A 333 -24.18 -1.85 35.76
N VAL A 334 -24.79 -2.87 35.15
CA VAL A 334 -24.21 -3.54 33.96
C VAL A 334 -24.02 -2.56 32.81
N LYS A 335 -24.97 -1.64 32.58
CA LYS A 335 -24.86 -0.58 31.55
C LYS A 335 -23.74 0.42 31.83
N LEU A 336 -23.39 0.65 33.09
CA LEU A 336 -22.27 1.52 33.45
C LEU A 336 -20.94 0.82 33.16
N GLN A 337 -20.81 -0.45 33.52
CA GLN A 337 -19.62 -1.26 33.26
C GLN A 337 -19.35 -1.40 31.75
N THR A 338 -20.38 -1.60 30.92
CA THR A 338 -20.21 -1.70 29.46
C THR A 338 -19.68 -0.40 28.87
N LYS A 339 -20.19 0.76 29.30
CA LYS A 339 -19.70 2.07 28.85
C LYS A 339 -18.24 2.31 29.23
N GLN A 340 -17.83 1.91 30.43
CA GLN A 340 -16.44 2.03 30.88
C GLN A 340 -15.49 1.17 30.06
N LEU A 341 -15.89 -0.06 29.72
CA LEU A 341 -15.12 -0.94 28.85
C LEU A 341 -15.00 -0.37 27.43
N GLU A 342 -16.09 0.16 26.87
CA GLU A 342 -16.08 0.81 25.54
C GLU A 342 -15.13 2.01 25.48
N THR A 343 -15.10 2.85 26.52
CA THR A 343 -14.14 3.97 26.58
C THR A 343 -12.70 3.48 26.65
N SER A 344 -12.42 2.46 27.48
CA SER A 344 -11.06 1.88 27.57
C SER A 344 -10.60 1.24 26.25
N MET A 345 -11.51 0.65 25.48
CA MET A 345 -11.22 0.11 24.17
C MET A 345 -10.87 1.20 23.15
N LYS A 346 -11.56 2.36 23.18
CA LYS A 346 -11.23 3.49 22.30
C LYS A 346 -9.86 4.07 22.63
N ASP A 347 -9.56 4.29 23.91
CA ASP A 347 -8.27 4.85 24.35
C ASP A 347 -7.10 3.94 23.95
N THR A 348 -7.27 2.62 24.08
CA THR A 348 -6.24 1.64 23.66
C THR A 348 -6.05 1.59 22.14
N GLN A 349 -7.13 1.75 21.35
CA GLN A 349 -7.03 1.86 19.89
C GLN A 349 -6.31 3.13 19.45
N GLU A 350 -6.59 4.27 20.07
CA GLU A 350 -5.91 5.55 19.80
C GLU A 350 -4.41 5.47 20.15
N LEU A 351 -4.07 4.86 21.30
CA LEU A 351 -2.69 4.66 21.71
C LEU A 351 -1.92 3.79 20.69
N LEU A 352 -2.53 2.72 20.19
CA LEU A 352 -1.95 1.85 19.16
C LEU A 352 -1.74 2.59 17.83
N ALA A 353 -2.70 3.42 17.41
CA ALA A 353 -2.59 4.24 16.22
C ALA A 353 -1.42 5.24 16.33
N HIS A 354 -1.31 5.92 17.48
CA HIS A 354 -0.21 6.84 17.75
C HIS A 354 1.15 6.12 17.75
N LYS A 355 1.26 4.95 18.39
CA LYS A 355 2.50 4.14 18.38
C LYS A 355 2.89 3.71 16.96
N ARG A 356 1.94 3.29 16.13
CA ARG A 356 2.19 2.96 14.70
C ARG A 356 2.73 4.16 13.92
N GLN A 357 2.15 5.35 14.14
CA GLN A 357 2.60 6.57 13.46
C GLN A 357 4.01 7.00 13.90
N THR A 358 4.32 6.90 15.20
CA THR A 358 5.68 7.17 15.70
C THR A 358 6.72 6.18 15.15
N ALA A 359 6.37 4.89 15.07
CA ALA A 359 7.23 3.87 14.47
C ALA A 359 7.46 4.11 12.97
N PHE A 360 6.45 4.59 12.25
CA PHE A 360 6.57 4.98 10.84
C PHE A 360 7.54 6.15 10.66
N LYS A 361 7.37 7.23 11.46
CA LYS A 361 8.28 8.39 11.43
C LYS A 361 9.73 8.03 11.76
N LEU A 362 9.95 7.14 12.74
CA LEU A 362 11.29 6.63 13.06
C LEU A 362 11.91 5.82 11.90
N ARG A 363 11.12 5.00 11.22
CA ARG A 363 11.59 4.24 10.05
C ARG A 363 11.94 5.15 8.88
N GLU A 364 11.17 6.23 8.69
CA GLU A 364 11.43 7.22 7.64
C GLU A 364 12.70 8.03 7.93
N SER A 365 12.91 8.47 9.18
CA SER A 365 14.14 9.18 9.57
C SER A 365 15.39 8.29 9.48
N LEU A 366 15.27 6.98 9.78
CA LEU A 366 16.33 6.00 9.53
C LEU A 366 16.65 5.85 8.04
N ARG A 367 15.64 5.85 7.17
CA ARG A 367 15.84 5.79 5.71
C ARG A 367 16.49 7.05 5.14
N THR A 368 16.14 8.24 5.64
CA THR A 368 16.76 9.49 5.18
C THR A 368 18.20 9.63 5.69
N SER A 369 18.48 9.22 6.94
CA SER A 369 19.83 9.19 7.50
C SER A 369 20.76 8.21 6.76
N THR A 370 20.27 7.02 6.42
CA THR A 370 21.03 6.05 5.62
C THR A 370 21.26 6.51 4.18
N ARG A 371 20.36 7.30 3.60
CA ARG A 371 20.53 7.92 2.27
C ARG A 371 21.57 9.05 2.28
N CYS A 372 21.55 9.91 3.30
CA CYS A 372 22.55 10.98 3.47
C CYS A 372 23.97 10.43 3.73
N ARG A 373 24.10 9.31 4.45
CA ARG A 373 25.41 8.65 4.64
C ARG A 373 25.99 8.09 3.33
N ARG A 374 25.14 7.70 2.37
CA ARG A 374 25.58 7.12 1.09
C ARG A 374 26.00 8.18 0.06
N SER A 375 25.64 9.46 0.27
CA SER A 375 25.99 10.56 -0.65
C SER A 375 27.13 11.48 -0.14
N GLY A 376 27.69 11.25 1.05
CA GLY A 376 28.66 12.15 1.69
C GLY A 376 30.02 11.56 2.08
N GLY A 377 30.35 10.32 1.68
CA GLY A 377 31.56 9.63 2.13
C GLY A 377 32.56 9.35 1.00
N GLY A 378 33.25 10.37 0.52
CA GLY A 378 34.39 10.24 -0.39
C GLY A 378 35.51 11.20 -0.01
N ALA A 379 36.40 10.76 0.90
CA ALA A 379 37.82 11.15 1.04
C ALA A 379 38.40 10.51 2.33
N GLY A 380 39.39 9.61 2.20
CA GLY A 380 40.27 9.17 3.31
C GLY A 380 41.37 10.22 3.60
N PRO A 381 42.48 9.90 4.32
CA PRO A 381 42.93 8.62 4.90
C PRO A 381 43.39 8.73 6.38
N GLY A 382 43.78 7.62 7.02
CA GLY A 382 44.42 7.65 8.34
C GLY A 382 44.82 6.28 8.87
N GLU A 383 46.13 6.01 8.77
CA GLU A 383 46.87 4.87 9.32
C GLU A 383 46.69 4.69 10.84
N GLY A 384 46.85 3.46 11.32
CA GLY A 384 46.92 3.16 12.76
C GLY A 384 46.92 1.66 13.05
N ALA A 385 48.12 1.07 13.01
CA ALA A 385 48.45 -0.29 13.39
C ALA A 385 47.92 -0.72 14.77
N VAL A 386 47.59 -2.01 14.95
CA VAL A 386 48.07 -2.86 16.06
C VAL A 386 48.03 -4.33 15.62
N GLU A 387 49.17 -4.99 15.78
CA GLU A 387 49.47 -6.40 15.59
C GLU A 387 48.54 -7.35 16.37
N LYS A 388 48.24 -8.51 15.78
CA LYS A 388 47.91 -9.72 16.51
C LYS A 388 49.05 -10.72 16.31
N SER A 389 49.61 -11.15 17.43
CA SER A 389 50.39 -12.37 17.54
C SER A 389 49.50 -13.60 17.35
N ASP A 390 50.11 -14.60 16.72
CA ASP A 390 49.75 -16.01 16.50
C ASP A 390 48.70 -16.37 15.43
#